data_AF-A0A936NVW8-F1
#
_entry.id   AF-A0A936NVW8-F1
#
_cell.length_a   1.000
_cell.length_b   1.000
_cell.length_c   1.000
_cell.angle_alpha   90.00
_cell.angle_beta   90.00
_cell.angle_gamma   90.00
#
_symmetry.space_group_name_H-M   'P 1'
#
loop_
_entity.id
_entity.type
_entity.pdbx_description
1 polymer ?
#
loop_
_entity_poly.entity_id
_entity_poly.type
_entity_poly.pdbx_seq_one_letter_code
_entity_poly.pdbx_strand_id
1 'polypeptide(L)'
;MVANRGVGDTDKILENHKVGVIIDDLSGSGIDVAAGKLVDLMNDPDLARRCRQVAREYFDLETVGGIRYRKVYQQITHNTPISPKI
;
A
#
# COMPACT_ATOMS: atom_id res chain seq x y z
N MET A 1 2.82 -3.91 9.75
CA MET A 1 2.59 -5.00 8.77
C MET A 1 3.90 -5.71 8.50
N VAL A 2 3.87 -6.99 8.16
CA VAL A 2 5.05 -7.73 7.67
C VAL A 2 4.68 -8.33 6.31
N ALA A 3 5.57 -8.23 5.33
CA ALA A 3 5.34 -8.76 3.99
C ALA A 3 6.64 -9.34 3.42
N ASN A 4 6.51 -10.30 2.50
CA ASN A 4 7.67 -10.78 1.74
C ASN A 4 8.06 -9.73 0.69
N ARG A 5 9.34 -9.70 0.32
CA ARG A 5 9.80 -8.87 -0.79
C ARG A 5 9.11 -9.27 -2.10
N GLY A 6 8.81 -8.27 -2.94
CA GLY A 6 8.29 -8.46 -4.28
C GLY A 6 6.76 -8.52 -4.38
N VAL A 7 6.05 -8.11 -3.33
CA VAL A 7 4.57 -8.13 -3.33
C VAL A 7 4.04 -6.80 -3.85
N GLY A 8 4.02 -6.65 -5.18
CA GLY A 8 3.45 -5.49 -5.86
C GLY A 8 4.12 -4.17 -5.43
N ASP A 9 3.32 -3.19 -5.04
CA ASP A 9 3.78 -1.90 -4.50
C ASP A 9 3.92 -1.90 -2.97
N THR A 10 3.65 -3.03 -2.30
CA THR A 10 3.73 -3.17 -0.83
C THR A 10 5.12 -2.82 -0.32
N ASP A 11 6.17 -3.28 -0.98
CA ASP A 11 7.57 -2.97 -0.65
C ASP A 11 7.78 -1.46 -0.49
N LYS A 12 7.37 -0.71 -1.52
CA LYS A 12 7.50 0.75 -1.55
C LYS A 12 6.65 1.42 -0.48
N ILE A 13 5.42 0.95 -0.26
CA ILE A 13 4.52 1.51 0.74
C ILE A 13 5.09 1.31 2.15
N LEU A 14 5.61 0.12 2.47
CA LEU A 14 6.14 -0.17 3.80
C LEU A 14 7.48 0.54 4.05
N GLU A 15 8.41 0.52 3.08
CA GLU A 15 9.74 1.10 3.21
C GLU A 15 9.71 2.64 3.21
N ASN A 16 8.96 3.28 2.30
CA ASN A 16 8.93 4.75 2.19
C ASN A 16 8.25 5.41 3.40
N HIS A 17 7.29 4.74 4.02
CA HIS A 17 6.50 5.32 5.10
C HIS A 17 6.87 4.80 6.49
N LYS A 18 7.79 3.84 6.59
CA LYS A 18 8.20 3.19 7.85
C LYS A 18 7.00 2.70 8.66
N VAL A 19 6.15 1.89 8.02
CA VAL A 19 4.90 1.31 8.60
C VAL A 19 4.86 -0.22 8.58
N GLY A 20 5.96 -0.86 8.17
CA GLY A 20 6.08 -2.30 8.22
C GLY A 20 7.50 -2.78 7.98
N VAL A 21 7.64 -4.10 7.92
CA VAL A 21 8.90 -4.81 7.70
C VAL A 21 8.78 -5.68 6.46
N ILE A 22 9.80 -5.65 5.61
CA ILE A 22 9.95 -6.56 4.48
C ILE A 22 10.85 -7.72 4.89
N ILE A 23 10.40 -8.95 4.60
CA ILE A 23 11.18 -10.17 4.74
C ILE A 23 11.88 -10.43 3.41
N ASP A 24 13.21 -10.35 3.43
CA ASP A 24 14.09 -10.58 2.27
C ASP A 24 14.47 -12.06 2.10
N ASP A 25 14.49 -12.80 3.20
CA ASP A 25 14.91 -14.19 3.29
C ASP A 25 13.96 -14.95 4.23
N LEU A 26 13.43 -16.08 3.76
CA LEU A 26 12.48 -16.93 4.49
C LEU A 26 13.16 -18.02 5.32
N SER A 27 14.49 -18.02 5.41
CA SER A 27 15.23 -18.83 6.37
C SER A 27 14.86 -18.44 7.81
N GLY A 28 15.16 -19.33 8.77
CA GLY A 28 14.95 -19.05 10.18
C GLY A 28 15.65 -17.75 10.63
N SER A 29 16.91 -17.56 10.22
CA SER A 29 17.64 -16.33 10.52
C SER A 29 17.05 -15.08 9.85
N GLY A 30 16.52 -15.22 8.63
CA GLY A 30 15.84 -14.11 7.95
C GLY A 30 14.56 -13.69 8.67
N ILE A 31 13.79 -14.67 9.17
CA ILE A 31 12.59 -14.42 9.98
C ILE A 31 12.96 -13.78 11.32
N ASP A 32 14.01 -14.25 12.01
CA ASP A 32 14.47 -13.67 13.28
C ASP A 32 14.88 -12.20 13.12
N VAL A 33 15.60 -11.88 12.04
CA VAL A 33 15.96 -10.49 11.70
C VAL A 33 14.72 -9.64 11.45
N ALA A 34 13.72 -10.15 10.72
CA ALA A 34 12.48 -9.43 10.47
C ALA A 34 11.66 -9.22 11.75
N ALA A 35 11.63 -10.21 12.65
CA ALA A 35 10.98 -10.11 13.94
C ALA A 35 11.63 -9.02 14.81
N GLY A 36 12.96 -8.96 14.86
CA GLY A 36 13.69 -7.88 15.56
C GLY A 36 13.31 -6.49 15.03
N LYS A 37 13.34 -6.31 13.71
CA LYS A 37 12.92 -5.05 13.07
C LYS A 37 11.47 -4.68 13.40
N LEU A 38 10.58 -5.68 13.51
CA LEU A 38 9.18 -5.44 13.86
C LEU A 38 9.04 -4.96 15.32
N VAL A 39 9.77 -5.58 16.25
CA VAL A 39 9.80 -5.16 17.66
C VAL A 39 10.31 -3.72 17.77
N ASP A 40 11.41 -3.39 17.09
CA ASP A 40 11.94 -2.02 17.07
C ASP A 40 10.92 -1.03 16.51
N LEU A 41 10.25 -1.39 15.42
CA LEU A 41 9.22 -0.56 14.81
C LEU A 41 8.04 -0.34 15.76
N MET A 42 7.62 -1.37 16.51
CA MET A 42 6.52 -1.28 17.48
C MET A 42 6.82 -0.34 18.67
N ASN A 43 8.10 -0.09 18.95
CA ASN A 43 8.52 0.87 19.97
C ASN A 43 8.48 2.34 19.48
N ASP A 44 8.24 2.58 18.20
CA ASP A 44 8.09 3.93 17.65
C ASP A 44 6.72 4.54 18.04
N PRO A 45 6.68 5.62 18.84
CA PRO A 45 5.43 6.21 19.30
C PRO A 45 4.58 6.81 18.17
N ASP A 46 5.18 7.15 17.03
CA ASP A 46 4.50 7.69 15.87
C ASP A 46 3.93 6.62 14.93
N LEU A 47 4.29 5.34 15.13
CA LEU A 47 3.92 4.25 14.21
C LEU A 47 2.42 4.23 13.92
N ALA A 48 1.59 4.27 14.96
CA ALA A 48 0.14 4.17 14.81
C ALA A 48 -0.43 5.35 13.99
N ARG A 49 0.14 6.55 14.15
CA ARG A 49 -0.25 7.73 13.38
C ARG A 49 0.15 7.57 11.91
N ARG A 50 1.39 7.14 11.64
CA ARG A 50 1.89 6.89 10.27
C ARG A 50 1.05 5.81 9.57
N CYS A 51 0.78 4.69 10.23
CA CYS A 51 -0.08 3.62 9.68
C CYS A 51 -1.45 4.13 9.25
N ARG A 52 -2.13 4.93 10.10
CA ARG A 52 -3.44 5.51 9.75
C ARG A 52 -3.36 6.51 8.60
N GLN A 53 -2.29 7.28 8.53
CA GLN A 53 -2.07 8.23 7.43
C GLN A 53 -1.87 7.49 6.10
N VAL A 54 -0.98 6.50 6.07
CA VAL A 54 -0.74 5.66 4.88
C VAL A 54 -2.02 4.94 4.46
N ALA A 55 -2.78 4.41 5.43
CA ALA A 55 -4.04 3.73 5.13
C ALA A 55 -5.05 4.65 4.43
N ARG A 56 -5.17 5.90 4.90
CA ARG A 56 -6.04 6.89 4.24
C ARG A 56 -5.53 7.30 2.86
N GLU A 57 -4.22 7.43 2.69
CA GLU A 57 -3.65 7.90 1.44
C GLU A 57 -3.75 6.86 0.30
N TYR A 58 -3.50 5.59 0.63
CA TYR A 58 -3.38 4.52 -0.38
C TYR A 58 -4.60 3.59 -0.45
N PHE A 59 -5.34 3.41 0.65
CA PHE A 59 -6.39 2.39 0.75
C PHE A 59 -7.79 2.94 1.04
N ASP A 60 -7.97 4.27 1.09
CA ASP A 60 -9.30 4.88 1.22
C ASP A 60 -10.07 4.77 -0.11
N LEU A 61 -11.16 4.02 -0.11
CA LEU A 61 -12.03 3.86 -1.28
C LEU A 61 -13.08 4.97 -1.43
N GLU A 62 -13.48 5.62 -0.35
CA GLU A 62 -14.58 6.58 -0.34
C GLU A 62 -14.11 7.94 -0.85
N THR A 63 -13.03 8.46 -0.25
CA THR A 63 -12.58 9.83 -0.47
C THR A 63 -11.40 9.94 -1.43
N VAL A 64 -10.63 8.86 -1.63
CA VAL A 64 -9.45 8.87 -2.53
C VAL A 64 -9.66 7.98 -3.74
N GLY A 65 -9.72 6.67 -3.52
CA GLY A 65 -9.75 5.64 -4.56
C GLY A 65 -10.96 5.75 -5.46
N GLY A 66 -12.17 5.81 -4.91
CA GLY A 66 -13.42 5.88 -5.68
C GLY A 66 -13.52 7.16 -6.53
N ILE A 67 -13.08 8.30 -5.99
CA ILE A 67 -13.03 9.56 -6.74
C ILE A 67 -12.03 9.47 -7.90
N ARG A 68 -10.81 8.96 -7.66
CA ARG A 68 -9.79 8.78 -8.69
C ARG A 68 -10.25 7.80 -9.77
N TYR A 69 -10.83 6.68 -9.37
CA TYR A 69 -11.31 5.64 -10.29
C TYR A 69 -12.46 6.14 -11.17
N ARG A 70 -13.40 6.93 -10.60
CA ARG A 70 -14.47 7.58 -11.37
C ARG A 70 -13.92 8.52 -12.45
N LYS A 71 -12.87 9.29 -12.14
CA LYS A 71 -12.23 10.19 -13.12
C LYS A 71 -11.65 9.41 -14.31
N VAL A 72 -11.01 8.27 -14.05
CA VAL A 72 -10.50 7.39 -15.11
C VAL A 72 -11.64 6.92 -16.02
N TYR A 73 -12.76 6.46 -15.45
CA TYR A 73 -13.92 6.07 -16.28
C TYR A 73 -14.47 7.23 -17.08
N GLN A 74 -14.63 8.42 -16.48
CA GLN A 74 -15.11 9.60 -17.18
C GLN A 74 -14.21 9.94 -18.38
N GLN A 75 -12.88 9.85 -18.24
CA GLN A 75 -11.94 10.10 -19.33
C GLN A 75 -12.10 9.09 -20.48
N ILE A 76 -12.23 7.80 -20.14
CA ILE A 76 -12.37 6.73 -21.15
C ILE A 76 -13.71 6.85 -21.89
N THR A 77 -14.80 7.14 -21.17
CA THR A 77 -16.13 7.23 -21.77
C THR A 77 -16.40 8.52 -22.53
N HIS A 78 -15.77 9.64 -22.16
CA HIS A 78 -15.92 10.90 -22.90
C HIS A 78 -15.02 10.99 -24.14
N ASN A 79 -13.87 10.30 -24.18
CA ASN A 79 -12.99 10.28 -25.35
C ASN A 79 -13.37 9.23 -26.41
N THR A 80 -14.37 8.39 -26.16
CA THR A 80 -14.80 7.36 -27.11
C THR A 80 -16.13 7.78 -27.73
N PRO A 81 -16.20 8.11 -29.05
CA PRO A 81 -17.50 8.26 -29.70
C PRO A 81 -18.25 6.93 -29.58
N ILE A 82 -19.39 6.98 -28.91
CA ILE A 82 -20.29 5.83 -28.76
C ILE A 82 -20.94 5.62 -30.13
N SER A 83 -20.36 4.74 -30.95
CA SER A 83 -21.05 4.25 -32.14
C SER A 83 -22.32 3.52 -31.68
N PRO A 84 -23.52 3.89 -32.17
CA PRO A 84 -24.73 3.17 -31.84
C PRO A 84 -24.59 1.74 -32.35
N LYS A 85 -24.85 0.75 -31.49
CA LYS A 85 -25.07 -0.63 -31.96
C LYS A 85 -26.41 -0.66 -32.71
N ILE A 86 -26.32 -0.84 -34.02
CA ILE A 86 -27.45 -1.18 -34.92
C ILE A 86 -27.92 -2.60 -34.58
#